data_AF-A7MCT6-F1
#
_entry.id   AF-A7MCT6-F1
#
_cell.length_a   1.000
_cell.length_b   1.000
_cell.length_c   1.000
_cell.angle_alpha   90.00
_cell.angle_beta   90.00
_cell.angle_gamma   90.00
#
_symmetry.space_group_name_H-M   'P 1'
#
loop_
_entity.id
_entity.type
_entity.pdbx_description
1 polymer ?
#
loop_
_entity_poly.entity_id
_entity_poly.type
_entity_poly.pdbx_seq_one_letter_code
_entity_poly.pdbx_strand_id
1 'polypeptide(L)'
;MAVPPSAPVPCSPFYLRRQEPCPQCSWSMEEKAVASAGCWEPPGPPRAAVPCFSVTVEQDDILPGALRLIRELRPHWKPEQVRTKRFKDGITNKLLACYVEEDMRDCVLVRVYGERTELLVDRENEVRNFQLLRAHGCAPKLYCTFQNGLCYEYVQGVALGPEHIREPQLFRLIALEMAKIHTIHANGSLPKPTLWHKMHRYFTLVKDEISPSLSADVPKVEVLEQELAWLKEHLSQLDSPVVFCHNDLLCKNIIYDSDKGRVCFIDYEYAGYNYQAFDIGNHFNEFAGVNVVDYSRYPARETQVQWLRYYLEAQKGTAASPREVERLYAQVNKFALASHFFWALWALIQNQYSTISFDFLRYAVIRFNQYFKVKPQVSALEMPK
;
A
#
# COMPACT_ATOMS: atom_id res chain seq x y z
N MET A 1 -17.56 45.84 -3.84
CA MET A 1 -16.11 45.61 -3.64
C MET A 1 -15.97 44.33 -2.85
N ALA A 2 -15.49 43.26 -3.48
CA ALA A 2 -15.32 41.96 -2.81
C ALA A 2 -14.18 42.09 -1.80
N VAL A 3 -14.46 41.77 -0.54
CA VAL A 3 -13.46 41.76 0.54
C VAL A 3 -12.51 40.58 0.28
N PRO A 4 -11.19 40.80 0.15
CA PRO A 4 -10.23 39.73 -0.10
C PRO A 4 -10.08 38.82 1.13
N PRO A 5 -9.76 37.53 0.93
CA PRO A 5 -9.66 36.56 2.02
C PRO A 5 -8.55 36.92 3.00
N SER A 6 -8.82 36.72 4.29
CA SER A 6 -7.88 36.92 5.39
C SER A 6 -6.62 36.07 5.21
N ALA A 7 -5.47 36.67 5.45
CA ALA A 7 -4.16 36.02 5.38
C ALA A 7 -4.09 34.79 6.31
N PRO A 8 -3.35 33.72 5.91
CA PRO A 8 -3.27 32.50 6.68
C PRO A 8 -2.62 32.73 8.04
N VAL A 9 -3.27 32.20 9.08
CA VAL A 9 -2.76 32.21 10.46
C VAL A 9 -1.45 31.42 10.50
N PRO A 10 -0.34 31.99 10.99
CA PRO A 10 0.93 31.29 11.05
C PRO A 10 0.85 30.09 12.00
N CYS A 11 1.32 28.93 11.53
CA CYS A 11 1.40 27.69 12.29
C CYS A 11 2.17 27.93 13.60
N SER A 12 1.45 27.86 14.72
CA SER A 12 2.04 27.89 16.05
C SER A 12 2.79 26.58 16.32
N PRO A 13 4.07 26.60 16.76
CA PRO A 13 4.90 25.39 16.93
C PRO A 13 4.62 24.65 18.25
N PHE A 14 3.36 24.56 18.68
CA PHE A 14 2.99 23.91 19.94
C PHE A 14 3.02 22.36 19.91
N TYR A 15 3.28 21.74 18.75
CA TYR A 15 3.29 20.27 18.62
C TYR A 15 4.60 19.57 19.02
N LEU A 16 5.59 20.27 19.59
CA LEU A 16 6.82 19.64 20.10
C LEU A 16 6.86 19.39 21.62
N ARG A 17 5.74 19.47 22.34
CA ARG A 17 5.69 18.91 23.70
C ARG A 17 5.42 17.41 23.64
N ARG A 18 6.49 16.62 23.79
CA ARG A 18 6.42 15.19 24.09
C ARG A 18 5.50 14.98 25.31
N GLN A 19 4.38 14.28 25.13
CA GLN A 19 3.59 13.77 26.25
C GLN A 19 4.42 12.70 26.99
N GLU A 20 4.39 12.72 28.32
CA GLU A 20 5.03 11.70 29.15
C GLU A 20 4.28 10.35 28.99
N PRO A 21 4.98 9.24 28.68
CA PRO A 21 4.31 7.95 28.43
C PRO A 21 3.75 7.29 29.69
N CYS A 22 2.62 6.59 29.52
CA CYS A 22 1.95 5.82 30.56
C CYS A 22 2.80 4.61 31.03
N PRO A 23 3.14 4.48 32.33
CA PRO A 23 4.03 3.42 32.84
C PRO A 23 3.42 2.01 32.82
N GLN A 24 2.11 1.86 32.56
CA GLN A 24 1.46 0.54 32.45
C GLN A 24 1.41 0.01 31.00
N CYS A 25 1.95 0.76 30.03
CA CYS A 25 1.94 0.40 28.63
C CYS A 25 3.25 -0.30 28.24
N SER A 26 3.21 -1.61 28.00
CA SER A 26 4.37 -2.42 27.56
C SER A 26 5.01 -1.92 26.25
N TRP A 27 4.29 -1.09 25.50
CA TRP A 27 4.68 -0.51 24.22
C TRP A 27 5.67 0.66 24.33
N SER A 28 5.67 1.39 25.46
CA SER A 28 6.59 2.51 25.68
C SER A 28 8.06 2.06 25.75
N MET A 29 8.31 0.80 26.12
CA MET A 29 9.65 0.21 26.13
C MET A 29 10.16 -0.11 24.71
N GLU A 30 9.28 -0.51 23.78
CA GLU A 30 9.66 -0.75 22.39
C GLU A 30 9.96 0.56 21.66
N GLU A 31 9.22 1.65 21.93
CA GLU A 31 9.49 2.98 21.34
C GLU A 31 10.86 3.54 21.71
N LYS A 32 11.31 3.37 22.97
CA LYS A 32 12.68 3.76 23.36
C LYS A 32 13.74 2.96 22.61
N ALA A 33 13.51 1.67 22.35
CA ALA A 33 14.43 0.85 21.57
C ALA A 33 14.46 1.29 20.10
N VAL A 34 13.33 1.70 19.51
CA VAL A 34 13.28 2.19 18.12
C VAL A 34 13.88 3.60 17.97
N ALA A 35 13.67 4.49 18.94
CA ALA A 35 14.25 5.84 18.90
C ALA A 35 15.75 5.88 19.22
N SER A 36 16.27 4.90 19.97
CA SER A 36 17.72 4.78 20.26
C SER A 36 18.46 3.92 19.25
N ALA A 37 17.79 2.94 18.62
CA ALA A 37 18.32 2.19 17.50
C ALA A 37 17.93 2.88 16.19
N GLY A 38 18.57 4.00 15.88
CA GLY A 38 18.75 4.39 14.49
C GLY A 38 19.45 3.22 13.80
N CYS A 39 18.71 2.36 13.11
CA CYS A 39 19.23 1.24 12.36
C CYS A 39 20.19 1.79 11.30
N TRP A 40 21.48 1.85 11.63
CA TRP A 40 22.55 2.02 10.67
C TRP A 40 22.62 0.73 9.84
N GLU A 41 21.89 0.68 8.74
CA GLU A 41 22.18 -0.27 7.66
C GLU A 41 23.36 0.27 6.86
N PRO A 42 24.40 -0.54 6.59
CA PRO A 42 25.50 -0.12 5.73
C PRO A 42 24.96 0.18 4.32
N PRO A 43 25.38 1.28 3.68
CA PRO A 43 24.89 1.64 2.37
C PRO A 43 25.27 0.55 1.37
N GLY A 44 24.25 -0.07 0.76
CA GLY A 44 24.44 -0.80 -0.49
C GLY A 44 25.08 0.11 -1.56
N PRO A 45 25.49 -0.45 -2.71
CA PRO A 45 26.19 0.31 -3.74
C PRO A 45 25.46 1.61 -4.05
N PRO A 46 26.18 2.75 -4.24
CA PRO A 46 25.58 4.07 -4.35
C PRO A 46 24.57 4.08 -5.50
N ARG A 47 23.29 4.01 -5.14
CA ARG A 47 22.21 4.16 -6.11
C ARG A 47 22.30 5.58 -6.65
N ALA A 48 22.23 5.73 -7.97
CA ALA A 48 22.11 7.05 -8.57
C ALA A 48 20.98 7.81 -7.87
N ALA A 49 21.28 8.99 -7.32
CA ALA A 49 20.30 9.81 -6.63
C ALA A 49 19.16 10.14 -7.60
N VAL A 50 17.92 9.88 -7.20
CA VAL A 50 16.74 10.31 -7.97
C VAL A 50 16.75 11.84 -7.96
N PRO A 51 16.70 12.50 -9.13
CA PRO A 51 16.59 13.96 -9.19
C PRO A 51 15.40 14.44 -8.34
N CYS A 52 15.62 15.47 -7.53
CA CYS A 52 14.59 16.08 -6.70
C CYS A 52 14.40 17.54 -7.12
N PHE A 53 13.20 17.88 -7.61
CA PHE A 53 12.87 19.24 -8.03
C PHE A 53 12.12 19.99 -6.93
N SER A 54 12.45 21.27 -6.71
CA SER A 54 11.75 22.17 -5.77
C SER A 54 10.39 22.66 -6.29
N VAL A 55 9.75 21.91 -7.19
CA VAL A 55 8.43 22.23 -7.75
C VAL A 55 7.35 21.68 -6.81
N THR A 56 6.42 22.54 -6.41
CA THR A 56 5.12 22.12 -5.88
C THR A 56 4.10 22.10 -7.01
N VAL A 57 3.25 21.07 -7.03
CA VAL A 57 2.14 20.93 -7.95
C VAL A 57 0.83 21.09 -7.19
N GLU A 58 -0.01 22.04 -7.60
CA GLU A 58 -1.30 22.27 -6.97
C GLU A 58 -2.21 21.06 -7.17
N GLN A 59 -2.87 20.59 -6.09
CA GLN A 59 -3.68 19.39 -6.17
C GLN A 59 -4.94 19.58 -7.03
N ASP A 60 -5.52 20.78 -7.03
CA ASP A 60 -6.76 21.06 -7.77
C ASP A 60 -6.50 21.54 -9.21
N ASP A 61 -5.29 22.01 -9.48
CA ASP A 61 -4.82 22.36 -10.82
C ASP A 61 -3.41 21.81 -11.08
N ILE A 62 -3.36 20.52 -11.44
CA ILE A 62 -2.12 19.75 -11.59
C ILE A 62 -1.33 20.20 -12.84
N LEU A 63 -2.02 20.65 -13.89
CA LEU A 63 -1.44 20.80 -15.23
C LEU A 63 -0.28 21.80 -15.27
N PRO A 64 -0.35 23.03 -14.70
CA PRO A 64 0.76 23.97 -14.72
C PRO A 64 2.01 23.42 -14.04
N GLY A 65 1.86 22.76 -12.89
CA GLY A 65 2.95 22.14 -12.16
C GLY A 65 3.56 20.95 -12.90
N ALA A 66 2.71 20.10 -13.48
CA ALA A 66 3.13 18.99 -14.33
C ALA A 66 3.94 19.49 -15.54
N LEU A 67 3.48 20.52 -16.25
CA LEU A 67 4.21 21.06 -17.40
C LEU A 67 5.58 21.66 -17.04
N ARG A 68 5.74 22.24 -15.82
CA ARG A 68 7.07 22.64 -15.33
C ARG A 68 8.01 21.44 -15.18
N LEU A 69 7.52 20.35 -14.58
CA LEU A 69 8.29 19.10 -14.44
C LEU A 69 8.63 18.48 -15.80
N ILE A 70 7.70 18.50 -16.75
CA ILE A 70 7.93 17.99 -18.11
C ILE A 70 9.00 18.79 -18.85
N ARG A 71 9.10 20.10 -18.67
CA ARG A 71 10.18 20.91 -19.28
C ARG A 71 11.57 20.47 -18.81
N GLU A 72 11.71 20.10 -17.54
CA GLU A 72 12.96 19.57 -16.98
C GLU A 72 13.25 18.14 -17.48
N LEU A 73 12.22 17.28 -17.50
CA LEU A 73 12.38 15.85 -17.82
C LEU A 73 12.44 15.54 -19.32
N ARG A 74 11.83 16.38 -20.15
CA ARG A 74 11.69 16.24 -21.61
C ARG A 74 11.82 17.61 -22.29
N PRO A 75 13.00 18.24 -22.24
CA PRO A 75 13.22 19.58 -22.81
C PRO A 75 13.01 19.67 -24.33
N HIS A 76 13.00 18.53 -25.03
CA HIS A 76 12.75 18.43 -26.47
C HIS A 76 11.25 18.38 -26.83
N TRP A 77 10.36 18.18 -25.87
CA TRP A 77 8.92 18.22 -26.11
C TRP A 77 8.44 19.66 -26.27
N LYS A 78 7.74 19.96 -27.36
CA LYS A 78 7.08 21.25 -27.54
C LYS A 78 5.87 21.33 -26.61
N PRO A 79 5.72 22.37 -25.76
CA PRO A 79 4.61 22.47 -24.81
C PRO A 79 3.23 22.32 -25.45
N GLU A 80 3.04 22.87 -26.66
CA GLU A 80 1.81 22.82 -27.45
C GLU A 80 1.40 21.40 -27.89
N GLN A 81 2.37 20.47 -27.91
CA GLN A 81 2.16 19.09 -28.34
C GLN A 81 1.91 18.14 -27.17
N VAL A 82 2.09 18.60 -25.93
CA VAL A 82 1.90 17.76 -24.74
C VAL A 82 0.41 17.54 -24.52
N ARG A 83 -0.02 16.31 -24.76
CA ARG A 83 -1.35 15.80 -24.40
C ARG A 83 -1.32 15.31 -22.96
N THR A 84 -2.48 15.35 -22.31
CA THR A 84 -2.61 14.85 -20.95
C THR A 84 -3.82 13.96 -20.77
N LYS A 85 -3.71 13.02 -19.83
CA LYS A 85 -4.79 12.12 -19.43
C LYS A 85 -4.80 11.98 -17.91
N ARG A 86 -5.92 12.32 -17.27
CA ARG A 86 -6.08 12.16 -15.82
C ARG A 86 -6.62 10.78 -15.49
N PHE A 87 -5.94 10.06 -14.61
CA PHE A 87 -6.44 8.80 -14.06
C PHE A 87 -7.22 9.07 -12.77
N LYS A 88 -8.37 8.41 -12.62
CA LYS A 88 -9.31 8.64 -11.50
C LYS A 88 -9.54 7.40 -10.63
N ASP A 89 -8.83 6.30 -10.90
CA ASP A 89 -9.00 5.04 -10.17
C ASP A 89 -8.30 5.01 -8.80
N GLY A 90 -7.29 5.87 -8.59
CA GLY A 90 -6.57 5.98 -7.33
C GLY A 90 -7.35 6.74 -6.26
N ILE A 91 -7.39 6.20 -5.04
CA ILE A 91 -8.12 6.77 -3.89
C ILE A 91 -7.21 7.42 -2.83
N THR A 92 -5.89 7.41 -3.05
CA THR A 92 -4.89 8.05 -2.18
C THR A 92 -4.25 9.28 -2.84
N ASN A 93 -4.04 9.25 -4.16
CA ASN A 93 -3.20 10.20 -4.88
C ASN A 93 -3.87 10.68 -6.18
N LYS A 94 -3.47 11.85 -6.69
CA LYS A 94 -3.92 12.35 -8.00
C LYS A 94 -2.86 12.05 -9.07
N LEU A 95 -3.29 11.51 -10.22
CA LEU A 95 -2.38 11.02 -11.27
C LEU A 95 -2.69 11.63 -12.65
N LEU A 96 -1.69 12.23 -13.28
CA LEU A 96 -1.76 12.81 -14.63
C LEU A 96 -0.68 12.18 -15.53
N ALA A 97 -1.08 11.60 -16.66
CA ALA A 97 -0.16 11.25 -17.74
C ALA A 97 0.10 12.46 -18.63
N CYS A 98 1.36 12.67 -19.01
CA CYS A 98 1.81 13.62 -20.02
C CYS A 98 2.52 12.85 -21.14
N TYR A 99 2.10 13.04 -22.38
CA TYR A 99 2.64 12.34 -23.55
C TYR A 99 2.48 13.20 -24.81
N VAL A 100 3.31 12.94 -25.82
CA VAL A 100 3.22 13.61 -27.14
C VAL A 100 2.62 12.67 -28.19
N GLU A 101 3.02 11.39 -28.16
CA GLU A 101 2.59 10.36 -29.10
C GLU A 101 1.45 9.52 -28.51
N GLU A 102 0.47 9.17 -29.34
CA GLU A 102 -0.75 8.44 -28.92
C GLU A 102 -0.48 7.04 -28.38
N ASP A 103 0.65 6.43 -28.76
CA ASP A 103 1.04 5.11 -28.24
C ASP A 103 1.55 5.17 -26.79
N MET A 104 1.71 6.37 -26.22
CA MET A 104 2.16 6.62 -24.85
C MET A 104 3.51 5.96 -24.50
N ARG A 105 4.36 5.64 -25.49
CA ARG A 105 5.65 4.96 -25.22
C ARG A 105 6.62 5.77 -24.39
N ASP A 106 6.69 7.09 -24.60
CA ASP A 106 7.50 8.02 -23.80
C ASP A 106 6.66 8.77 -22.75
N CYS A 107 5.52 8.21 -22.31
CA CYS A 107 4.63 8.86 -21.35
C CYS A 107 5.28 9.01 -19.96
N VAL A 108 5.13 10.20 -19.39
CA VAL A 108 5.51 10.51 -18.01
C VAL A 108 4.26 10.61 -17.16
N LEU A 109 4.20 9.81 -16.10
CA LEU A 109 3.18 9.93 -15.06
C LEU A 109 3.65 10.93 -14.00
N VAL A 110 2.82 11.93 -13.70
CA VAL A 110 2.97 12.88 -12.60
C VAL A 110 1.97 12.50 -11.51
N ARG A 111 2.46 11.96 -10.40
CA ARG A 111 1.62 11.61 -9.24
C ARG A 111 1.83 12.63 -8.13
N VAL A 112 0.76 13.31 -7.76
CA VAL A 112 0.71 14.26 -6.64
C VAL A 112 0.14 13.55 -5.43
N TYR A 113 0.80 13.67 -4.27
CA TYR A 113 0.33 13.06 -3.03
C TYR A 113 -1.01 13.66 -2.60
N GLY A 114 -1.92 12.82 -2.11
CA GLY A 114 -3.17 13.31 -1.52
C GLY A 114 -2.93 14.04 -0.20
N GLU A 115 -3.90 14.87 0.20
CA GLU A 115 -3.85 15.60 1.47
C GLU A 115 -3.67 14.66 2.67
N ARG A 116 -2.79 15.05 3.60
CA ARG A 116 -2.58 14.37 4.88
C ARG A 116 -2.12 12.91 4.77
N THR A 117 -1.79 12.44 3.57
CA THR A 117 -1.31 11.08 3.34
C THR A 117 0.09 10.85 3.92
N GLU A 118 0.83 11.90 4.28
CA GLU A 118 2.07 11.83 5.06
C GLU A 118 1.87 11.24 6.46
N LEU A 119 0.64 11.28 7.01
CA LEU A 119 0.28 10.58 8.25
C LEU A 119 0.28 9.06 8.05
N LEU A 120 0.08 8.60 6.81
CA LEU A 120 -0.12 7.20 6.46
C LEU A 120 1.11 6.59 5.77
N VAL A 121 1.85 7.39 5.00
CA VAL A 121 2.91 6.95 4.10
C VAL A 121 4.23 7.66 4.40
N ASP A 122 5.31 6.88 4.51
CA ASP A 122 6.67 7.37 4.59
C ASP A 122 7.23 7.56 3.17
N ARG A 123 7.41 8.82 2.76
CA ARG A 123 7.82 9.19 1.40
C ARG A 123 9.29 8.88 1.10
N GLU A 124 10.17 8.89 2.10
CA GLU A 124 11.56 8.50 1.91
C GLU A 124 11.66 6.98 1.69
N ASN A 125 10.92 6.22 2.49
CA ASN A 125 10.84 4.77 2.36
C ASN A 125 10.21 4.38 1.01
N GLU A 126 9.17 5.09 0.57
CA GLU A 126 8.55 4.90 -0.74
C GLU A 126 9.58 5.03 -1.88
N VAL A 127 10.37 6.10 -1.92
CA VAL A 127 11.40 6.30 -2.95
C VAL A 127 12.46 5.21 -2.90
N ARG A 128 12.94 4.85 -1.70
CA ARG A 128 13.94 3.78 -1.50
C ARG A 128 13.44 2.44 -2.02
N ASN A 129 12.18 2.12 -1.74
CA ASN A 129 11.53 0.87 -2.14
C ASN A 129 11.25 0.84 -3.64
N PHE A 130 10.83 1.96 -4.22
CA PHE A 130 10.68 2.12 -5.67
C PHE A 130 12.00 1.83 -6.39
N GLN A 131 13.11 2.43 -5.94
CA GLN A 131 14.44 2.17 -6.52
C GLN A 131 14.88 0.71 -6.35
N LEU A 132 14.57 0.08 -5.21
CA LEU A 132 14.89 -1.32 -4.96
C LEU A 132 14.14 -2.24 -5.92
N LEU A 133 12.84 -2.04 -6.08
CA LEU A 133 12.01 -2.77 -7.03
C LEU A 133 12.49 -2.56 -8.47
N ARG A 134 12.90 -1.33 -8.83
CA ARG A 134 13.43 -1.04 -10.17
C ARG A 134 14.73 -1.79 -10.44
N ALA A 135 15.63 -1.86 -9.45
CA ALA A 135 16.88 -2.61 -9.57
C ALA A 135 16.67 -4.12 -9.80
N HIS A 136 15.51 -4.65 -9.38
CA HIS A 136 15.10 -6.05 -9.60
C HIS A 136 14.15 -6.23 -10.79
N GLY A 137 13.92 -5.17 -11.59
CA GLY A 137 13.03 -5.24 -12.75
C GLY A 137 11.56 -5.47 -12.39
N CYS A 138 11.11 -5.04 -11.21
CA CYS A 138 9.72 -5.13 -10.75
C CYS A 138 8.99 -3.78 -10.83
N ALA A 139 9.70 -2.65 -10.75
CA ALA A 139 9.10 -1.32 -10.88
C ALA A 139 9.53 -0.62 -12.19
N PRO A 140 8.70 0.31 -12.71
CA PRO A 140 9.05 1.18 -13.83
C PRO A 140 10.17 2.16 -13.44
N LYS A 141 10.67 2.94 -14.39
CA LYS A 141 11.67 3.97 -14.10
C LYS A 141 11.07 5.13 -13.29
N LEU A 142 11.62 5.39 -12.12
CA LEU A 142 11.38 6.63 -11.38
C LEU A 142 12.24 7.76 -11.98
N TYR A 143 11.61 8.77 -12.59
CA TYR A 143 12.32 9.86 -13.26
C TYR A 143 12.79 10.93 -12.28
N CYS A 144 11.93 11.35 -11.36
CA CYS A 144 12.26 12.33 -10.33
C CYS A 144 11.29 12.29 -9.16
N THR A 145 11.67 12.95 -8.07
CA THR A 145 10.78 13.40 -7.02
C THR A 145 10.57 14.91 -7.13
N PHE A 146 9.49 15.40 -6.56
CA PHE A 146 9.23 16.83 -6.37
C PHE A 146 8.57 17.06 -5.01
N GLN A 147 8.37 18.32 -4.62
CA GLN A 147 8.04 18.69 -3.24
C GLN A 147 6.83 17.93 -2.65
N ASN A 148 5.85 17.60 -3.49
CA ASN A 148 4.64 16.89 -3.09
C ASN A 148 4.27 15.75 -4.06
N GLY A 149 5.26 15.05 -4.63
CA GLY A 149 4.97 13.91 -5.50
C GLY A 149 6.17 13.31 -6.23
N LEU A 150 5.86 12.43 -7.20
CA LEU A 150 6.83 11.69 -8.01
C LEU A 150 6.49 11.75 -9.50
N CYS A 151 7.51 11.72 -10.36
CA CYS A 151 7.34 11.44 -11.78
C CYS A 151 7.97 10.10 -12.15
N TYR A 152 7.22 9.22 -12.83
CA TYR A 152 7.70 7.90 -13.21
C TYR A 152 7.14 7.44 -14.57
N GLU A 153 7.75 6.40 -15.11
CA GLU A 153 7.40 5.80 -16.41
C GLU A 153 6.02 5.14 -16.37
N TYR A 154 5.27 5.33 -17.46
CA TYR A 154 3.99 4.67 -17.68
C TYR A 154 4.19 3.19 -18.04
N VAL A 155 3.46 2.30 -17.36
CA VAL A 155 3.45 0.87 -17.67
C VAL A 155 2.32 0.58 -18.67
N GLN A 156 2.70 0.08 -19.86
CA GLN A 156 1.76 -0.31 -20.91
C GLN A 156 0.96 -1.56 -20.51
N GLY A 157 -0.33 -1.55 -20.83
CA GLY A 157 -1.26 -2.65 -20.57
C GLY A 157 -2.59 -2.19 -20.01
N VAL A 158 -3.37 -3.15 -19.51
CA VAL A 158 -4.71 -2.94 -18.96
C VAL A 158 -4.68 -3.12 -17.44
N ALA A 159 -5.17 -2.13 -16.70
CA ALA A 159 -5.37 -2.24 -15.26
C ALA A 159 -6.54 -3.20 -14.96
N LEU A 160 -6.27 -4.25 -14.20
CA LEU A 160 -7.23 -5.32 -13.95
C LEU A 160 -8.40 -4.88 -13.07
N GLY A 161 -9.46 -5.69 -13.08
CA GLY A 161 -10.63 -5.57 -12.22
C GLY A 161 -10.94 -6.90 -11.53
N PRO A 162 -11.92 -6.93 -10.60
CA PRO A 162 -12.26 -8.13 -9.82
C PRO A 162 -12.64 -9.34 -10.69
N GLU A 163 -13.25 -9.10 -11.85
CA GLU A 163 -13.57 -10.13 -12.84
C GLU A 163 -12.32 -10.79 -13.43
N HIS A 164 -11.27 -10.01 -13.69
CA HIS A 164 -10.05 -10.47 -14.33
C HIS A 164 -9.17 -11.30 -13.38
N ILE A 165 -9.00 -10.87 -12.13
CA ILE A 165 -8.10 -11.55 -11.18
C ILE A 165 -8.61 -12.93 -10.72
N ARG A 166 -9.83 -13.31 -11.11
CA ARG A 166 -10.41 -14.64 -10.89
C ARG A 166 -10.07 -15.62 -11.99
N GLU A 167 -9.58 -15.14 -13.14
CA GLU A 167 -9.24 -15.97 -14.27
C GLU A 167 -7.97 -16.79 -13.97
N PRO A 168 -7.98 -18.12 -14.19
CA PRO A 168 -6.83 -19.00 -13.89
C PRO A 168 -5.51 -18.58 -14.52
N GLN A 169 -5.56 -18.03 -15.74
CA GLN A 169 -4.36 -17.55 -16.41
C GLN A 169 -3.77 -16.32 -15.70
N LEU A 170 -4.61 -15.34 -15.35
CA LEU A 170 -4.16 -14.10 -14.74
C LEU A 170 -3.76 -14.28 -13.28
N PHE A 171 -4.54 -15.01 -12.47
CA PHE A 171 -4.17 -15.24 -11.07
C PHE A 171 -2.86 -16.01 -10.95
N ARG A 172 -2.57 -16.92 -11.91
CA ARG A 172 -1.27 -17.60 -11.98
C ARG A 172 -0.18 -16.56 -12.18
N LEU A 173 -0.27 -15.71 -13.21
CA LEU A 173 0.73 -14.67 -13.46
C LEU A 173 0.95 -13.75 -12.25
N ILE A 174 -0.12 -13.38 -11.54
CA ILE A 174 -0.06 -12.57 -10.31
C ILE A 174 0.71 -13.32 -9.21
N ALA A 175 0.44 -14.61 -9.00
CA ALA A 175 1.16 -15.43 -8.03
C ALA A 175 2.67 -15.48 -8.33
N LEU A 176 3.05 -15.62 -9.61
CA LEU A 176 4.46 -15.63 -10.02
C LEU A 176 5.15 -14.27 -9.79
N GLU A 177 4.52 -13.16 -10.15
CA GLU A 177 5.12 -11.83 -9.99
C GLU A 177 5.21 -11.43 -8.50
N MET A 178 4.21 -11.81 -7.69
CA MET A 178 4.28 -11.62 -6.23
C MET A 178 5.41 -12.46 -5.62
N ALA A 179 5.55 -13.73 -6.02
CA ALA A 179 6.65 -14.58 -5.58
C ALA A 179 8.01 -13.97 -5.92
N LYS A 180 8.18 -13.45 -7.14
CA LYS A 180 9.39 -12.74 -7.57
C LYS A 180 9.70 -11.54 -6.66
N ILE A 181 8.73 -10.67 -6.38
CA ILE A 181 8.93 -9.52 -5.47
C ILE A 181 9.31 -9.99 -4.06
N HIS A 182 8.68 -11.05 -3.55
CA HIS A 182 8.95 -11.60 -2.22
C HIS A 182 10.35 -12.24 -2.08
N THR A 183 11.08 -12.45 -3.18
CA THR A 183 12.50 -12.90 -3.16
C THR A 183 13.51 -11.75 -3.08
N ILE A 184 13.05 -10.49 -3.10
CA ILE A 184 13.92 -9.33 -2.95
C ILE A 184 14.37 -9.24 -1.48
N HIS A 185 15.68 -9.30 -1.26
CA HIS A 185 16.29 -9.21 0.07
C HIS A 185 17.03 -7.88 0.26
N ALA A 186 17.04 -7.39 1.50
CA ALA A 186 17.89 -6.28 1.91
C ALA A 186 19.30 -6.83 2.15
N ASN A 187 20.32 -6.06 1.78
CA ASN A 187 21.69 -6.43 2.10
C ASN A 187 21.92 -6.21 3.60
N GLY A 188 22.18 -7.28 4.35
CA GLY A 188 22.88 -7.21 5.65
C GLY A 188 22.05 -7.04 6.93
N SER A 189 20.73 -6.92 6.87
CA SER A 189 19.86 -6.90 8.06
C SER A 189 18.70 -7.89 7.95
N LEU A 190 18.25 -8.43 9.09
CA LEU A 190 16.99 -9.17 9.15
C LEU A 190 15.85 -8.15 9.13
N PRO A 191 15.02 -8.11 8.08
CA PRO A 191 13.97 -7.12 7.99
C PRO A 191 12.90 -7.36 9.07
N LYS A 192 12.43 -6.28 9.70
CA LYS A 192 11.29 -6.31 10.64
C LYS A 192 9.97 -6.04 9.90
N PRO A 193 8.88 -6.71 10.27
CA PRO A 193 7.59 -6.49 9.63
C PRO A 193 7.02 -5.12 10.04
N THR A 194 6.58 -4.33 9.06
CA THR A 194 6.04 -2.99 9.30
C THR A 194 4.58 -2.97 9.79
N LEU A 195 3.85 -4.08 9.64
CA LEU A 195 2.41 -4.18 9.92
C LEU A 195 2.01 -3.63 11.29
N TRP A 196 2.60 -4.16 12.37
CA TRP A 196 2.16 -3.82 13.72
C TRP A 196 2.46 -2.36 14.08
N HIS A 197 3.62 -1.85 13.66
CA HIS A 197 3.98 -0.45 13.88
C HIS A 197 3.02 0.50 13.16
N LYS A 198 2.74 0.24 11.86
CA LYS A 198 1.80 1.04 11.09
C LYS A 198 0.39 0.96 11.67
N MET A 199 -0.08 -0.23 12.01
CA MET A 199 -1.44 -0.44 12.51
C MET A 199 -1.64 0.19 13.89
N HIS A 200 -0.63 0.16 14.77
CA HIS A 200 -0.66 0.89 16.03
C HIS A 200 -0.72 2.40 15.79
N ARG A 201 0.13 2.94 14.90
CA ARG A 201 0.11 4.36 14.55
C ARG A 201 -1.26 4.81 14.02
N TYR A 202 -1.88 4.02 13.14
CA TYR A 202 -3.19 4.32 12.59
C TYR A 202 -4.27 4.26 13.67
N PHE A 203 -4.22 3.25 14.54
CA PHE A 203 -5.13 3.14 15.66
C PHE A 203 -5.01 4.33 16.63
N THR A 204 -3.79 4.77 16.97
CA THR A 204 -3.56 5.95 17.82
C THR A 204 -4.16 7.21 17.20
N LEU A 205 -3.97 7.44 15.90
CA LEU A 205 -4.62 8.56 15.19
C LEU A 205 -6.15 8.48 15.27
N VAL A 206 -6.72 7.28 15.06
CA VAL A 206 -8.17 7.07 15.20
C VAL A 206 -8.65 7.34 16.63
N LYS A 207 -7.93 6.83 17.63
CA LYS A 207 -8.27 6.96 19.05
C LYS A 207 -8.19 8.41 19.53
N ASP A 208 -7.15 9.13 19.16
CA ASP A 208 -6.85 10.46 19.72
C ASP A 208 -7.51 11.60 18.93
N GLU A 209 -7.62 11.49 17.60
CA GLU A 209 -8.12 12.58 16.75
C GLU A 209 -9.53 12.35 16.20
N ILE A 210 -9.94 11.09 15.95
CA ILE A 210 -11.17 10.77 15.20
C ILE A 210 -12.27 10.22 16.11
N SER A 211 -11.91 9.57 17.22
CA SER A 211 -12.87 8.92 18.13
C SER A 211 -14.07 9.77 18.55
N PRO A 212 -13.96 11.10 18.77
CA PRO A 212 -15.10 11.93 19.15
C PRO A 212 -16.18 12.06 18.07
N SER A 213 -15.83 11.80 16.80
CA SER A 213 -16.72 11.92 15.63
C SER A 213 -17.03 10.59 14.95
N LEU A 214 -16.64 9.46 15.54
CA LEU A 214 -16.91 8.13 14.96
C LEU A 214 -18.42 7.86 14.84
N SER A 215 -18.82 7.33 13.68
CA SER A 215 -20.18 6.84 13.47
C SER A 215 -20.52 5.69 14.42
N ALA A 216 -21.78 5.58 14.80
CA ALA A 216 -22.30 4.46 15.60
C ALA A 216 -22.16 3.09 14.89
N ASP A 217 -22.01 3.10 13.55
CA ASP A 217 -21.79 1.87 12.76
C ASP A 217 -20.35 1.34 12.88
N VAL A 218 -19.43 2.14 13.43
CA VAL A 218 -18.04 1.74 13.66
C VAL A 218 -17.92 1.12 15.06
N PRO A 219 -17.18 0.00 15.23
CA PRO A 219 -16.92 -0.55 16.55
C PRO A 219 -16.27 0.48 17.48
N LYS A 220 -16.62 0.41 18.77
CA LYS A 220 -16.04 1.29 19.79
C LYS A 220 -14.52 1.15 19.86
N VAL A 221 -13.83 2.24 20.21
CA VAL A 221 -12.37 2.28 20.29
C VAL A 221 -11.81 1.21 21.22
N GLU A 222 -12.48 0.91 22.34
CA GLU A 222 -12.05 -0.13 23.28
C GLU A 222 -12.10 -1.52 22.65
N VAL A 223 -13.09 -1.78 21.78
CA VAL A 223 -13.18 -3.04 21.03
C VAL A 223 -12.06 -3.11 20.00
N LEU A 224 -11.81 -2.02 19.27
CA LEU A 224 -10.71 -1.95 18.30
C LEU A 224 -9.34 -2.17 18.97
N GLU A 225 -9.12 -1.61 20.16
CA GLU A 225 -7.88 -1.79 20.94
C GLU A 225 -7.67 -3.26 21.33
N GLN A 226 -8.72 -3.93 21.82
CA GLN A 226 -8.69 -5.35 22.17
C GLN A 226 -8.43 -6.23 20.94
N GLU A 227 -9.08 -5.94 19.82
CA GLU A 227 -8.92 -6.68 18.57
C GLU A 227 -7.52 -6.51 17.98
N LEU A 228 -6.95 -5.30 18.04
CA LEU A 228 -5.57 -5.04 17.63
C LEU A 228 -4.56 -5.83 18.47
N ALA A 229 -4.74 -5.84 19.79
CA ALA A 229 -3.89 -6.62 20.70
C ALA A 229 -3.98 -8.12 20.37
N TRP A 230 -5.21 -8.64 20.20
CA TRP A 230 -5.45 -10.04 19.83
C TRP A 230 -4.80 -10.41 18.49
N LEU A 231 -4.92 -9.55 17.47
CA LEU A 231 -4.29 -9.76 16.17
C LEU A 231 -2.77 -9.86 16.29
N LYS A 232 -2.12 -8.92 17.00
CA LYS A 232 -0.66 -8.95 17.17
C LYS A 232 -0.23 -10.23 17.88
N GLU A 233 -0.89 -10.56 18.99
CA GLU A 233 -0.56 -11.75 19.78
C GLU A 233 -0.72 -13.04 18.98
N HIS A 234 -1.87 -13.23 18.33
CA HIS A 234 -2.20 -14.47 17.65
C HIS A 234 -1.41 -14.64 16.34
N LEU A 235 -1.31 -13.59 15.52
CA LEU A 235 -0.68 -13.69 14.20
C LEU A 235 0.84 -13.72 14.27
N SER A 236 1.45 -13.11 15.29
CA SER A 236 2.91 -13.17 15.48
C SER A 236 3.42 -14.58 15.81
N GLN A 237 2.56 -15.46 16.35
CA GLN A 237 2.88 -16.86 16.67
C GLN A 237 2.84 -17.78 15.45
N LEU A 238 2.37 -17.30 14.29
CA LEU A 238 2.21 -18.14 13.12
C LEU A 238 3.52 -18.41 12.37
N ASP A 239 4.61 -17.74 12.73
CA ASP A 239 5.91 -17.78 12.04
C ASP A 239 5.76 -17.63 10.52
N SER A 240 4.98 -16.63 10.08
CA SER A 240 4.97 -16.22 8.68
C SER A 240 6.29 -15.54 8.35
N PRO A 241 7.00 -15.93 7.28
CA PRO A 241 8.23 -15.26 6.86
C PRO A 241 8.02 -13.76 6.64
N VAL A 242 9.03 -12.96 6.97
CA VAL A 242 9.08 -11.54 6.62
C VAL A 242 9.81 -11.39 5.29
N VAL A 243 9.10 -10.87 4.29
CA VAL A 243 9.58 -10.70 2.91
C VAL A 243 9.31 -9.27 2.44
N PHE A 244 9.89 -8.88 1.32
CA PHE A 244 9.57 -7.58 0.72
C PHE A 244 8.18 -7.66 0.08
N CYS A 245 7.21 -6.91 0.63
CA CYS A 245 5.81 -6.97 0.23
C CYS A 245 5.41 -5.71 -0.54
N HIS A 246 4.41 -5.83 -1.41
CA HIS A 246 3.68 -4.69 -1.99
C HIS A 246 2.79 -4.01 -0.94
N ASN A 247 2.17 -4.82 -0.07
CA ASN A 247 1.22 -4.46 0.99
C ASN A 247 -0.12 -3.88 0.53
N ASP A 248 -0.29 -3.56 -0.76
CA ASP A 248 -1.49 -2.91 -1.31
C ASP A 248 -1.82 -3.38 -2.74
N LEU A 249 -1.84 -4.70 -2.95
CA LEU A 249 -2.06 -5.30 -4.26
C LEU A 249 -3.55 -5.46 -4.63
N LEU A 250 -4.25 -4.33 -4.72
CA LEU A 250 -5.60 -4.23 -5.26
C LEU A 250 -5.63 -4.38 -6.78
N CYS A 251 -6.81 -4.71 -7.35
CA CYS A 251 -6.97 -5.05 -8.77
C CYS A 251 -6.34 -4.02 -9.73
N LYS A 252 -6.57 -2.73 -9.46
CA LYS A 252 -6.07 -1.60 -10.27
C LYS A 252 -4.55 -1.38 -10.18
N ASN A 253 -3.89 -1.98 -9.20
CA ASN A 253 -2.43 -1.98 -9.07
C ASN A 253 -1.76 -3.11 -9.86
N ILE A 254 -2.54 -3.90 -10.61
CA ILE A 254 -2.05 -4.97 -11.47
C ILE A 254 -2.31 -4.58 -12.92
N ILE A 255 -1.23 -4.42 -13.70
CA ILE A 255 -1.28 -4.14 -15.12
C ILE A 255 -0.98 -5.41 -15.90
N TYR A 256 -1.89 -5.82 -16.78
CA TYR A 256 -1.66 -6.93 -17.71
C TYR A 256 -1.24 -6.41 -19.09
N ASP A 257 -0.06 -6.83 -19.53
CA ASP A 257 0.50 -6.58 -20.85
C ASP A 257 0.25 -7.83 -21.69
N SER A 258 -0.81 -7.81 -22.51
CA SER A 258 -1.23 -8.95 -23.34
C SER A 258 -0.20 -9.29 -24.42
N ASP A 259 0.49 -8.29 -24.96
CA ASP A 259 1.48 -8.47 -26.03
C ASP A 259 2.71 -9.24 -25.52
N LYS A 260 3.05 -9.04 -24.23
CA LYS A 260 4.16 -9.75 -23.57
C LYS A 260 3.70 -10.94 -22.72
N GLY A 261 2.39 -11.15 -22.56
CA GLY A 261 1.81 -12.22 -21.75
C GLY A 261 2.23 -12.17 -20.27
N ARG A 262 2.42 -10.97 -19.70
CA ARG A 262 2.91 -10.79 -18.32
C ARG A 262 2.08 -9.79 -17.54
N VAL A 263 2.15 -9.91 -16.21
CA VAL A 263 1.63 -8.88 -15.29
C VAL A 263 2.77 -8.06 -14.71
N CYS A 264 2.51 -6.80 -14.41
CA CYS A 264 3.41 -5.92 -13.68
C CYS A 264 2.60 -5.22 -12.59
N PHE A 265 3.20 -5.04 -11.41
CA PHE A 265 2.56 -4.28 -10.35
C PHE A 265 2.96 -2.80 -10.45
N ILE A 266 2.14 -1.94 -9.85
CA ILE A 266 2.35 -0.49 -9.76
C ILE A 266 1.87 0.02 -8.40
N ASP A 267 2.15 1.28 -8.10
CA ASP A 267 1.72 1.96 -6.87
C ASP A 267 2.36 1.40 -5.57
N TYR A 268 3.66 1.62 -5.44
CA TYR A 268 4.49 1.04 -4.38
C TYR A 268 4.55 1.86 -3.08
N GLU A 269 3.56 2.69 -2.81
CA GLU A 269 3.62 3.62 -1.67
C GLU A 269 3.60 2.90 -0.31
N TYR A 270 2.93 1.75 -0.25
CA TYR A 270 2.89 0.87 0.92
C TYR A 270 3.97 -0.21 0.92
N ALA A 271 4.78 -0.31 -0.14
CA ALA A 271 5.77 -1.37 -0.27
C ALA A 271 6.80 -1.33 0.87
N GLY A 272 7.29 -2.50 1.24
CA GLY A 272 8.28 -2.67 2.30
C GLY A 272 8.17 -4.02 2.98
N TYR A 273 9.09 -4.29 3.89
CA TYR A 273 9.14 -5.57 4.57
C TYR A 273 7.93 -5.82 5.46
N ASN A 274 7.30 -6.96 5.27
CA ASN A 274 6.13 -7.38 6.02
C ASN A 274 5.94 -8.89 5.96
N TYR A 275 4.92 -9.40 6.65
CA TYR A 275 4.58 -10.82 6.61
C TYR A 275 4.13 -11.25 5.22
N GLN A 276 4.73 -12.32 4.70
CA GLN A 276 4.34 -12.96 3.45
C GLN A 276 2.84 -13.25 3.38
N ALA A 277 2.29 -13.82 4.46
CA ALA A 277 0.87 -14.16 4.53
C ALA A 277 -0.05 -12.92 4.55
N PHE A 278 0.42 -11.77 5.04
CA PHE A 278 -0.33 -10.52 4.97
C PHE A 278 -0.51 -10.04 3.54
N ASP A 279 0.55 -10.04 2.73
CA ASP A 279 0.45 -9.49 1.38
C ASP A 279 -0.47 -10.35 0.49
N ILE A 280 -0.37 -11.68 0.62
CA ILE A 280 -1.24 -12.62 -0.09
C ILE A 280 -2.68 -12.52 0.43
N GLY A 281 -2.88 -12.52 1.76
CA GLY A 281 -4.21 -12.41 2.37
C GLY A 281 -4.90 -11.09 2.02
N ASN A 282 -4.10 -10.02 1.93
CA ASN A 282 -4.57 -8.74 1.43
C ASN A 282 -5.06 -8.86 -0.01
N HIS A 283 -4.24 -9.38 -0.92
CA HIS A 283 -4.63 -9.57 -2.31
C HIS A 283 -5.91 -10.42 -2.46
N PHE A 284 -6.10 -11.46 -1.64
CA PHE A 284 -7.34 -12.25 -1.65
C PHE A 284 -8.58 -11.45 -1.22
N ASN A 285 -8.44 -10.55 -0.25
CA ASN A 285 -9.53 -9.64 0.11
C ASN A 285 -9.95 -8.74 -1.07
N GLU A 286 -9.02 -8.41 -1.98
CA GLU A 286 -9.28 -7.56 -3.13
C GLU A 286 -10.09 -8.25 -4.24
N PHE A 287 -10.30 -9.57 -4.17
CA PHE A 287 -11.26 -10.29 -5.03
C PHE A 287 -12.70 -9.80 -4.84
N ALA A 288 -13.01 -9.26 -3.65
CA ALA A 288 -14.31 -8.68 -3.38
C ALA A 288 -14.52 -7.33 -4.08
N GLY A 289 -13.46 -6.68 -4.55
CA GLY A 289 -13.49 -5.32 -5.09
C GLY A 289 -13.56 -4.24 -3.99
N VAL A 290 -13.33 -2.98 -4.41
CA VAL A 290 -13.25 -1.81 -3.52
C VAL A 290 -14.48 -0.91 -3.64
N ASN A 291 -14.87 -0.52 -4.87
CA ASN A 291 -16.01 0.39 -5.11
C ASN A 291 -17.36 -0.29 -4.87
N VAL A 292 -17.52 -1.52 -5.37
CA VAL A 292 -18.67 -2.39 -5.10
C VAL A 292 -18.12 -3.66 -4.47
N VAL A 293 -18.20 -3.74 -3.15
CA VAL A 293 -17.66 -4.86 -2.38
C VAL A 293 -18.64 -6.03 -2.41
N ASP A 294 -18.17 -7.19 -2.87
CA ASP A 294 -18.90 -8.45 -2.88
C ASP A 294 -18.02 -9.59 -2.34
N TYR A 295 -18.08 -9.82 -1.02
CA TYR A 295 -17.29 -10.87 -0.37
C TYR A 295 -17.68 -12.29 -0.74
N SER A 296 -18.78 -12.51 -1.49
CA SER A 296 -19.02 -13.83 -2.09
C SER A 296 -17.97 -14.19 -3.14
N ARG A 297 -17.19 -13.20 -3.62
CA ARG A 297 -16.10 -13.37 -4.57
C ARG A 297 -14.75 -13.68 -3.94
N TYR A 298 -14.62 -13.60 -2.61
CA TYR A 298 -13.40 -14.02 -1.92
C TYR A 298 -13.06 -15.46 -2.35
N PRO A 299 -11.81 -15.76 -2.75
CA PRO A 299 -11.50 -17.02 -3.43
C PRO A 299 -11.81 -18.22 -2.54
N ALA A 300 -12.51 -19.21 -3.09
CA ALA A 300 -12.79 -20.45 -2.38
C ALA A 300 -11.49 -21.23 -2.12
N ARG A 301 -11.52 -22.17 -1.16
CA ARG A 301 -10.36 -22.96 -0.75
C ARG A 301 -9.61 -23.58 -1.94
N GLU A 302 -10.33 -24.16 -2.90
CA GLU A 302 -9.71 -24.79 -4.08
C GLU A 302 -8.87 -23.78 -4.89
N THR A 303 -9.43 -22.60 -5.17
CA THR A 303 -8.73 -21.51 -5.85
C THR A 303 -7.54 -21.01 -5.04
N GLN A 304 -7.70 -20.84 -3.72
CA GLN A 304 -6.60 -20.42 -2.85
C GLN A 304 -5.46 -21.44 -2.87
N VAL A 305 -5.74 -22.72 -2.66
CA VAL A 305 -4.75 -23.80 -2.66
C VAL A 305 -3.99 -23.84 -3.98
N GLN A 306 -4.69 -23.70 -5.11
CA GLN A 306 -4.06 -23.65 -6.43
C GLN A 306 -3.16 -22.42 -6.61
N TRP A 307 -3.64 -21.24 -6.20
CA TRP A 307 -2.87 -19.99 -6.25
C TRP A 307 -1.59 -20.09 -5.40
N LEU A 308 -1.73 -20.57 -4.16
CA LEU A 308 -0.63 -20.73 -3.20
C LEU A 308 0.41 -21.74 -3.66
N ARG A 309 -0.01 -22.80 -4.37
CA ARG A 309 0.91 -23.74 -5.01
C ARG A 309 1.75 -23.05 -6.09
N TYR A 310 1.13 -22.31 -7.00
CA TYR A 310 1.87 -21.56 -8.02
C TYR A 310 2.86 -20.57 -7.41
N TYR A 311 2.43 -19.85 -6.37
CA TYR A 311 3.26 -18.92 -5.63
C TYR A 311 4.47 -19.62 -4.99
N LEU A 312 4.25 -20.69 -4.23
CA LEU A 312 5.32 -21.41 -3.53
C LEU A 312 6.33 -22.02 -4.50
N GLU A 313 5.84 -22.65 -5.58
CA GLU A 313 6.69 -23.25 -6.60
C GLU A 313 7.56 -22.21 -7.32
N ALA A 314 6.99 -21.03 -7.62
CA ALA A 314 7.74 -19.92 -8.20
C ALA A 314 8.77 -19.35 -7.23
N GLN A 315 8.44 -19.26 -5.93
CA GLN A 315 9.33 -18.71 -4.91
C GLN A 315 10.56 -19.61 -4.68
N LYS A 316 10.37 -20.93 -4.61
CA LYS A 316 11.44 -21.89 -4.24
C LYS A 316 12.06 -22.63 -5.41
N GLY A 317 11.50 -22.51 -6.62
CA GLY A 317 11.97 -23.18 -7.83
C GLY A 317 11.81 -24.71 -7.83
N THR A 318 11.03 -25.28 -6.90
CA THR A 318 10.78 -26.72 -6.78
C THR A 318 9.31 -26.97 -6.40
N ALA A 319 8.83 -28.20 -6.58
CA ALA A 319 7.44 -28.57 -6.29
C ALA A 319 7.04 -28.31 -4.83
N ALA A 320 5.88 -27.68 -4.61
CA ALA A 320 5.35 -27.43 -3.27
C ALA A 320 4.68 -28.69 -2.70
N SER A 321 5.09 -29.09 -1.50
CA SER A 321 4.46 -30.18 -0.78
C SER A 321 3.06 -29.78 -0.30
N PRO A 322 2.12 -30.73 -0.16
CA PRO A 322 0.80 -30.44 0.40
C PRO A 322 0.86 -29.74 1.76
N ARG A 323 1.81 -30.13 2.63
CA ARG A 323 1.99 -29.53 3.96
C ARG A 323 2.40 -28.06 3.91
N GLU A 324 3.30 -27.69 2.99
CA GLU A 324 3.68 -26.28 2.79
C GLU A 324 2.49 -25.44 2.33
N VAL A 325 1.70 -25.97 1.39
CA VAL A 325 0.51 -25.27 0.85
C VAL A 325 -0.56 -25.10 1.94
N GLU A 326 -0.86 -26.15 2.71
CA GLU A 326 -1.86 -26.07 3.80
C GLU A 326 -1.40 -25.12 4.92
N ARG A 327 -0.10 -25.11 5.26
CA ARG A 327 0.44 -24.18 6.25
C ARG A 327 0.25 -22.74 5.79
N LEU A 328 0.63 -22.43 4.56
CA LEU A 328 0.49 -21.08 4.02
C LEU A 328 -0.99 -20.70 3.88
N TYR A 329 -1.87 -21.64 3.50
CA TYR A 329 -3.31 -21.42 3.45
C TYR A 329 -3.88 -20.97 4.82
N ALA A 330 -3.52 -21.65 5.90
CA ALA A 330 -3.95 -21.26 7.25
C ALA A 330 -3.41 -19.88 7.64
N GLN A 331 -2.12 -19.61 7.38
CA GLN A 331 -1.51 -18.31 7.66
C GLN A 331 -2.18 -17.18 6.88
N VAL A 332 -2.37 -17.35 5.58
CA VAL A 332 -2.94 -16.34 4.66
C VAL A 332 -4.35 -15.95 5.08
N ASN A 333 -5.22 -16.93 5.38
CA ASN A 333 -6.57 -16.61 5.83
C ASN A 333 -6.57 -15.91 7.20
N LYS A 334 -5.69 -16.30 8.12
CA LYS A 334 -5.53 -15.62 9.42
C LYS A 334 -5.02 -14.18 9.25
N PHE A 335 -4.05 -13.95 8.38
CA PHE A 335 -3.55 -12.61 8.09
C PHE A 335 -4.49 -11.75 7.23
N ALA A 336 -5.43 -12.36 6.49
CA ALA A 336 -6.51 -11.62 5.81
C ALA A 336 -7.38 -10.83 6.80
N LEU A 337 -7.49 -11.29 8.05
CA LEU A 337 -8.12 -10.52 9.15
C LEU A 337 -7.35 -9.22 9.42
N ALA A 338 -6.02 -9.29 9.52
CA ALA A 338 -5.19 -8.09 9.71
C ALA A 338 -5.31 -7.12 8.53
N SER A 339 -5.45 -7.61 7.30
CA SER A 339 -5.74 -6.77 6.13
C SER A 339 -7.10 -6.07 6.26
N HIS A 340 -8.17 -6.74 6.71
CA HIS A 340 -9.44 -6.06 6.95
C HIS A 340 -9.29 -4.93 7.97
N PHE A 341 -8.65 -5.21 9.10
CA PHE A 341 -8.47 -4.27 10.18
C PHE A 341 -7.60 -3.07 9.76
N PHE A 342 -6.47 -3.32 9.09
CA PHE A 342 -5.56 -2.29 8.60
C PHE A 342 -6.26 -1.29 7.67
N TRP A 343 -6.97 -1.81 6.66
CA TRP A 343 -7.63 -0.95 5.67
C TRP A 343 -8.90 -0.27 6.21
N ALA A 344 -9.54 -0.85 7.24
CA ALA A 344 -10.63 -0.20 7.95
C ALA A 344 -10.13 1.03 8.72
N LEU A 345 -9.02 0.91 9.47
CA LEU A 345 -8.39 2.05 10.15
C LEU A 345 -7.92 3.12 9.15
N TRP A 346 -7.26 2.70 8.07
CA TRP A 346 -6.85 3.59 6.99
C TRP A 346 -8.04 4.40 6.45
N ALA A 347 -9.19 3.74 6.23
CA ALA A 347 -10.37 4.40 5.69
C ALA A 347 -11.03 5.35 6.71
N LEU A 348 -11.00 5.05 8.00
CA LEU A 348 -11.45 6.03 9.02
C LEU A 348 -10.61 7.31 8.97
N ILE A 349 -9.28 7.18 8.81
CA ILE A 349 -8.37 8.33 8.68
C ILE A 349 -8.67 9.09 7.38
N GLN A 350 -8.77 8.39 6.25
CA GLN A 350 -9.07 9.04 4.98
C GLN A 350 -10.46 9.70 4.94
N ASN A 351 -11.45 9.15 5.63
CA ASN A 351 -12.77 9.78 5.75
C ASN A 351 -12.69 11.18 6.38
N GLN A 352 -11.72 11.40 7.26
CA GLN A 352 -11.53 12.68 7.96
C GLN A 352 -10.77 13.70 7.12
N TYR A 353 -9.78 13.28 6.33
CA TYR A 353 -8.81 14.19 5.70
C TYR A 353 -8.79 14.18 4.17
N SER A 354 -9.29 13.13 3.51
CA SER A 354 -9.21 13.00 2.06
C SER A 354 -10.20 13.92 1.35
N THR A 355 -9.74 14.55 0.27
CA THR A 355 -10.61 15.33 -0.65
C THR A 355 -11.11 14.50 -1.83
N ILE A 356 -10.79 13.20 -1.88
CA ILE A 356 -11.21 12.30 -2.95
C ILE A 356 -12.67 11.89 -2.74
N SER A 357 -13.45 11.90 -3.83
CA SER A 357 -14.85 11.46 -3.81
C SER A 357 -14.93 9.93 -3.73
N PHE A 358 -14.86 9.41 -2.50
CA PHE A 358 -15.00 8.00 -2.17
C PHE A 358 -15.67 7.87 -0.79
N ASP A 359 -16.55 6.89 -0.62
CA ASP A 359 -17.26 6.66 0.64
C ASP A 359 -16.38 5.85 1.60
N PHE A 360 -15.41 6.54 2.20
CA PHE A 360 -14.42 5.95 3.10
C PHE A 360 -15.08 5.37 4.37
N LEU A 361 -16.07 6.05 4.95
CA LEU A 361 -16.78 5.55 6.13
C LEU A 361 -17.49 4.23 5.83
N ARG A 362 -18.25 4.14 4.73
CA ARG A 362 -18.92 2.89 4.34
C ARG A 362 -17.90 1.78 4.09
N TYR A 363 -16.79 2.08 3.44
CA TYR A 363 -15.72 1.10 3.23
C TYR A 363 -15.15 0.59 4.56
N ALA A 364 -14.85 1.47 5.52
CA ALA A 364 -14.37 1.10 6.84
C ALA A 364 -15.35 0.16 7.57
N VAL A 365 -16.64 0.51 7.59
CA VAL A 365 -17.70 -0.31 8.20
C VAL A 365 -17.79 -1.69 7.52
N ILE A 366 -17.76 -1.75 6.19
CA ILE A 366 -17.76 -3.02 5.44
C ILE A 366 -16.57 -3.90 5.82
N ARG A 367 -15.36 -3.33 5.94
CA ARG A 367 -14.15 -4.06 6.32
C ARG A 367 -14.22 -4.58 7.76
N PHE A 368 -14.67 -3.77 8.73
CA PHE A 368 -14.86 -4.23 10.11
C PHE A 368 -15.94 -5.32 10.21
N ASN A 369 -17.08 -5.14 9.54
CA ASN A 369 -18.15 -6.14 9.56
C ASN A 369 -17.67 -7.48 9.02
N GLN A 370 -16.92 -7.47 7.91
CA GLN A 370 -16.35 -8.69 7.35
C GLN A 370 -15.31 -9.32 8.29
N TYR A 371 -14.43 -8.51 8.90
CA TYR A 371 -13.47 -8.95 9.91
C TYR A 371 -14.16 -9.74 11.04
N PHE A 372 -15.17 -9.16 11.69
CA PHE A 372 -15.87 -9.82 12.81
C PHE A 372 -16.67 -11.03 12.35
N LYS A 373 -17.26 -10.99 11.15
CA LYS A 373 -18.00 -12.11 10.57
C LYS A 373 -17.12 -13.35 10.36
N VAL A 374 -15.91 -13.18 9.80
CA VAL A 374 -15.05 -14.31 9.44
C VAL A 374 -14.06 -14.72 10.53
N LYS A 375 -13.78 -13.85 11.52
CA LYS A 375 -12.85 -14.13 12.61
C LYS A 375 -13.08 -15.50 13.28
N PRO A 376 -14.29 -15.93 13.67
CA PRO A 376 -14.47 -17.24 14.31
C PRO A 376 -14.02 -18.41 13.43
N GLN A 377 -14.40 -18.40 12.14
CA GLN A 377 -14.06 -19.45 11.19
C GLN A 377 -12.55 -19.51 10.93
N VAL A 378 -11.94 -18.34 10.72
CA VAL A 378 -10.52 -18.23 10.42
C VAL A 378 -9.64 -18.56 11.63
N SER A 379 -10.06 -18.15 12.84
CA SER A 379 -9.39 -18.50 14.09
C SER A 379 -9.40 -20.00 14.35
N ALA A 380 -10.47 -20.70 13.95
CA ALA A 380 -10.58 -22.15 14.08
C ALA A 380 -9.72 -22.96 13.10
N LEU A 381 -9.10 -22.33 12.09
CA LEU A 381 -8.17 -23.03 11.20
C LEU A 381 -6.96 -23.54 11.98
N GLU A 382 -6.73 -24.86 11.95
CA GLU A 382 -5.58 -25.50 12.56
C GLU A 382 -4.34 -25.32 11.69
N MET A 383 -3.21 -25.02 12.33
CA MET A 383 -1.91 -25.10 11.67
C MET A 383 -1.53 -26.59 11.50
N PRO A 384 -1.07 -27.03 10.32
CA PRO A 384 -0.63 -28.40 10.15
C PRO A 384 0.53 -28.69 11.11
N LYS A 385 0.40 -29.75 11.89
CA LYS A 385 1.43 -30.22 12.84
C LYS A 385 2.74 -30.54 12.14
#